data_AF-A0A9X8CSY1-F1
#
_entry.id   AF-A0A9X8CSY1-F1
#
_cell.length_a   1.000
_cell.length_b   1.000
_cell.length_c   1.000
_cell.angle_alpha   90.00
_cell.angle_beta   90.00
_cell.angle_gamma   90.00
#
_symmetry.space_group_name_H-M   'P 1'
#
loop_
_entity.id
_entity.type
_entity.pdbx_description
1 polymer ?
#
loop_
_entity_poly.entity_id
_entity_poly.type
_entity_poly.pdbx_seq_one_letter_code
_entity_poly.pdbx_strand_id
1 'polypeptide(L)'
;MLKWMKNYYIGNDVKNPTRIRTRITAGKFVPDIYVVTLSDNPGNILEILPAGMLVQRSARATCPLIVGMARGKSGAIQMVQDMIEQVYTETGNFKIKEYLKNR
;
A
#
# COMPACT_ATOMS: atom_id res chain seq x y z
N MET A 1 -6.25 -11.47 -8.95
CA MET A 1 -7.04 -10.53 -8.12
C MET A 1 -6.09 -9.75 -7.24
N LEU A 2 -6.42 -8.49 -6.91
CA LEU A 2 -5.61 -7.69 -5.98
C LEU A 2 -5.54 -8.38 -4.62
N LYS A 3 -4.34 -8.47 -4.07
CA LYS A 3 -4.08 -9.03 -2.73
C LYS A 3 -3.90 -7.88 -1.76
N TRP A 4 -4.59 -7.95 -0.63
CA TRP A 4 -4.50 -6.98 0.45
C TRP A 4 -3.99 -7.68 1.69
N MET A 5 -3.01 -7.09 2.38
CA MET A 5 -2.60 -7.53 3.71
C MET A 5 -3.80 -7.46 4.66
N LYS A 6 -3.97 -8.44 5.57
CA LYS A 6 -5.15 -8.52 6.44
C LYS A 6 -5.33 -7.25 7.28
N ASN A 7 -4.23 -6.78 7.88
CA ASN A 7 -4.15 -5.58 8.71
C ASN A 7 -3.41 -4.44 7.98
N TYR A 8 -3.75 -4.21 6.71
CA TYR A 8 -3.12 -3.15 5.90
C TYR A 8 -3.28 -1.78 6.54
N TYR A 9 -2.28 -0.91 6.36
CA TYR A 9 -2.26 0.44 6.92
C TYR A 9 -3.27 1.35 6.21
N ILE A 10 -3.92 2.23 6.98
CA ILE A 10 -4.89 3.19 6.47
C ILE A 10 -4.43 4.57 6.92
N GLY A 11 -4.18 5.47 5.97
CA GLY A 11 -3.82 6.84 6.29
C GLY A 11 -4.99 7.55 6.98
N ASN A 12 -4.67 8.42 7.94
CA ASN A 12 -5.66 9.07 8.81
C ASN A 12 -6.76 9.84 8.03
N ASP A 13 -6.41 10.41 6.87
CA ASP A 13 -7.33 11.18 6.03
C ASP A 13 -8.17 10.34 5.05
N VAL A 14 -8.05 9.01 5.12
CA VAL A 14 -8.81 8.09 4.27
C VAL A 14 -10.20 7.85 4.85
N LYS A 15 -11.19 8.57 4.31
CA LYS A 15 -12.60 8.39 4.64
C LYS A 15 -13.18 7.14 3.97
N ASN A 16 -13.89 6.29 4.73
CA ASN A 16 -14.57 5.08 4.24
C ASN A 16 -13.61 4.06 3.54
N PRO A 17 -12.56 3.58 4.22
CA PRO A 17 -11.53 2.72 3.63
C PRO A 17 -12.10 1.43 3.02
N THR A 18 -13.10 0.82 3.65
CA THR A 18 -13.76 -0.39 3.13
C THR A 18 -14.40 -0.16 1.75
N ARG A 19 -15.09 0.99 1.58
CA ARG A 19 -15.71 1.35 0.30
C ARG A 19 -14.65 1.61 -0.78
N ILE A 20 -13.56 2.29 -0.40
CA ILE A 20 -12.43 2.55 -1.30
C ILE A 20 -11.78 1.24 -1.75
N ARG A 21 -11.47 0.34 -0.82
CA ARG A 21 -10.93 -1.00 -1.11
C ARG A 21 -11.80 -1.78 -2.09
N THR A 22 -13.12 -1.81 -1.87
CA THR A 22 -14.06 -2.49 -2.77
C THR A 22 -14.03 -1.89 -4.17
N ARG A 23 -13.99 -0.55 -4.30
CA ARG A 23 -13.91 0.11 -5.60
C ARG A 23 -12.60 -0.19 -6.33
N ILE A 24 -11.46 -0.11 -5.64
CA ILE A 24 -10.14 -0.43 -6.20
C ILE A 24 -10.10 -1.88 -6.67
N THR A 25 -10.59 -2.81 -5.84
CA THR A 25 -10.65 -4.25 -6.15
C THR A 25 -11.54 -4.53 -7.37
N ALA A 26 -12.66 -3.82 -7.50
CA ALA A 26 -13.53 -3.87 -8.67
C ALA A 26 -12.95 -3.17 -9.91
N GLY A 27 -11.82 -2.46 -9.80
CA GLY A 27 -11.22 -1.73 -10.92
C GLY A 27 -11.86 -0.41 -11.25
N LYS A 28 -12.64 0.14 -10.32
CA LYS A 28 -13.27 1.44 -10.49
C LYS A 28 -12.23 2.51 -10.19
N PHE A 29 -12.26 3.59 -10.96
CA PHE A 29 -11.44 4.75 -10.69
C PHE A 29 -11.75 5.32 -9.29
N VAL A 30 -10.69 5.60 -8.54
CA VAL A 30 -10.72 6.26 -7.24
C VAL A 30 -9.67 7.37 -7.26
N PRO A 31 -10.08 8.65 -7.34
CA PRO A 31 -9.14 9.76 -7.38
C PRO A 31 -8.49 9.98 -6.01
N ASP A 32 -7.31 10.57 -6.02
CA ASP A 32 -6.59 11.05 -4.82
C ASP A 32 -6.32 9.96 -3.77
N ILE A 33 -6.35 8.69 -4.16
CA ILE A 33 -5.93 7.56 -3.32
C ILE A 33 -4.69 6.93 -3.92
N TYR A 34 -3.73 6.66 -3.05
CA TYR A 34 -2.52 5.91 -3.34
C TYR A 34 -2.53 4.63 -2.52
N VAL A 35 -1.99 3.56 -3.09
CA VAL A 35 -1.72 2.31 -2.39
C VAL A 35 -0.22 2.15 -2.19
N VAL A 36 0.15 1.60 -1.04
CA VAL A 36 1.52 1.14 -0.76
C VAL A 36 1.54 -0.37 -0.94
N THR A 37 2.50 -0.87 -1.71
CA THR A 37 2.64 -2.29 -2.01
C THR A 37 4.04 -2.77 -1.62
N LEU A 38 4.20 -4.08 -1.37
CA LEU A 38 5.53 -4.68 -1.42
C LEU A 38 6.08 -4.52 -2.84
N SER A 39 7.39 -4.28 -3.00
CA SER A 39 7.96 -4.25 -4.34
C SER A 39 8.38 -5.64 -4.82
N ASP A 40 8.07 -5.94 -6.07
CA ASP A 40 8.64 -7.08 -6.81
C ASP A 40 9.97 -6.71 -7.51
N ASN A 41 10.34 -5.42 -7.53
CA ASN A 41 11.66 -4.98 -7.99
C ASN A 41 12.72 -5.28 -6.91
N PRO A 42 13.79 -6.04 -7.22
CA PRO A 42 14.84 -6.38 -6.25
C PRO A 42 15.51 -5.19 -5.57
N GLY A 43 15.54 -4.02 -6.23
CA GLY A 43 16.12 -2.79 -5.69
C GLY A 43 15.21 -2.04 -4.72
N ASN A 44 13.93 -2.41 -4.61
CA ASN A 44 12.93 -1.68 -3.85
C ASN A 44 12.32 -2.55 -2.74
N ILE A 45 11.93 -1.89 -1.64
CA ILE A 45 11.24 -2.54 -0.52
C ILE A 45 9.73 -2.39 -0.68
N LEU A 46 9.28 -1.15 -0.87
CA LEU A 46 7.88 -0.76 -1.04
C LEU A 46 7.72 0.10 -2.29
N GLU A 47 6.52 0.12 -2.85
CA GLU A 47 6.14 1.02 -3.95
C GLU A 47 4.90 1.82 -3.59
N ILE A 48 4.88 3.10 -3.99
CA ILE A 48 3.73 3.98 -3.90
C ILE A 48 3.11 4.10 -5.28
N LEU A 49 1.87 3.63 -5.42
CA LEU A 49 1.14 3.61 -6.69
C LEU A 49 -0.17 4.40 -6.57
N PRO A 50 -0.50 5.31 -7.48
CA PRO A 50 -1.83 5.90 -7.52
C PRO A 50 -2.86 4.80 -7.83
N ALA A 51 -3.94 4.73 -7.04
CA ALA A 51 -4.97 3.71 -7.20
C ALA A 51 -5.65 3.75 -8.58
N GLY A 52 -5.63 4.92 -9.24
CA GLY A 52 -6.08 5.08 -10.62
C GLY A 52 -5.35 4.20 -11.63
N MET A 53 -4.07 3.86 -11.41
CA MET A 53 -3.34 2.91 -12.28
C MET A 53 -3.97 1.53 -12.27
N LEU A 54 -4.57 1.11 -11.15
CA LEU A 54 -5.19 -0.20 -11.01
C LEU A 54 -6.50 -0.33 -11.80
N VAL A 55 -6.99 0.73 -12.44
CA VAL A 55 -8.05 0.61 -13.45
C VAL A 55 -7.56 -0.21 -14.64
N GLN A 56 -6.28 -0.11 -15.00
CA GLN A 56 -5.68 -0.90 -16.07
C GLN A 56 -5.57 -2.38 -15.65
N ARG A 57 -6.09 -3.28 -16.50
CA ARG A 57 -6.16 -4.72 -16.20
C ARG A 57 -4.77 -5.34 -16.03
N SER A 58 -3.80 -4.94 -16.84
CA SER A 58 -2.41 -5.39 -16.78
C SER A 58 -1.77 -5.02 -15.44
N ALA A 59 -1.78 -3.74 -15.07
CA ALA A 59 -1.25 -3.26 -13.80
C ALA A 59 -1.89 -3.97 -12.60
N ARG A 60 -3.20 -4.25 -12.67
CA ARG A 60 -3.91 -4.98 -11.61
C ARG A 60 -3.53 -6.46 -11.54
N ALA A 61 -3.22 -7.08 -12.67
CA ALA A 61 -2.83 -8.49 -12.73
C ALA A 61 -1.46 -8.73 -12.09
N THR A 62 -0.57 -7.75 -12.20
CA THR A 62 0.80 -7.80 -11.67
C THR A 62 0.99 -6.97 -10.39
N CYS A 63 -0.07 -6.41 -9.82
CA CYS A 63 0.02 -5.60 -8.61
C CYS A 63 0.45 -6.49 -7.43
N PRO A 64 1.56 -6.16 -6.74
CA PRO A 64 2.00 -6.91 -5.57
C PRO A 64 1.02 -6.81 -4.40
N LEU A 65 1.37 -7.45 -3.28
CA LEU A 65 0.58 -7.34 -2.05
C LEU A 65 0.45 -5.88 -1.62
N ILE A 66 -0.78 -5.37 -1.56
CA ILE A 66 -1.09 -4.05 -1.03
C ILE A 66 -0.99 -4.11 0.50
N VAL A 67 -0.09 -3.32 1.06
CA VAL A 67 0.16 -3.22 2.51
C VAL A 67 -0.40 -1.96 3.11
N GLY A 68 -0.80 -0.96 2.31
CA GLY A 68 -1.43 0.26 2.83
C GLY A 68 -2.20 1.06 1.79
N MET A 69 -3.00 2.02 2.27
CA MET A 69 -3.64 3.04 1.45
C MET A 69 -3.58 4.40 2.12
N ALA A 70 -3.35 5.45 1.34
CA ALA A 70 -3.32 6.83 1.83
C ALA A 70 -4.02 7.76 0.84
N ARG A 71 -4.45 8.92 1.35
CA ARG A 71 -4.94 10.02 0.53
C ARG A 71 -3.74 10.87 0.09
N GLY A 72 -3.69 11.20 -1.21
CA GLY A 72 -2.62 11.99 -1.80
C GLY A 72 -1.25 11.29 -1.79
N LYS A 73 -0.33 11.81 -2.61
CA LYS A 73 1.04 11.26 -2.70
C LYS A 73 1.82 11.50 -1.41
N SER A 74 1.71 12.70 -0.83
CA SER A 74 2.41 13.06 0.42
C SER A 74 1.97 12.17 1.59
N GLY A 75 0.67 11.87 1.72
CA GLY A 75 0.18 10.96 2.74
C GLY A 75 0.71 9.53 2.58
N ALA A 76 0.91 9.07 1.34
CA ALA A 76 1.55 7.77 1.08
C ALA A 76 3.04 7.77 1.41
N ILE A 77 3.75 8.87 1.15
CA ILE A 77 5.17 9.03 1.55
C ILE A 77 5.28 9.00 3.07
N GLN A 78 4.44 9.76 3.78
CA GLN A 78 4.42 9.76 5.24
C GLN A 78 4.14 8.36 5.79
N MET A 79 3.15 7.65 5.24
CA MET A 79 2.88 6.26 5.61
C MET A 79 4.10 5.35 5.46
N VAL A 80 4.86 5.48 4.36
CA VAL A 80 6.08 4.68 4.18
C VAL A 80 7.15 5.05 5.21
N GLN A 81 7.30 6.33 5.55
CA GLN A 81 8.21 6.78 6.60
C GLN A 81 7.82 6.17 7.95
N ASP A 82 6.55 6.28 8.34
CA ASP A 82 6.03 5.74 9.60
C ASP A 82 6.23 4.21 9.67
N MET A 83 6.01 3.50 8.56
CA MET A 83 6.25 2.05 8.49
C MET A 83 7.72 1.68 8.69
N ILE A 84 8.65 2.45 8.10
CA ILE A 84 10.09 2.23 8.25
C ILE A 84 10.53 2.52 9.69
N GLU A 85 10.07 3.64 10.25
CA GLU A 85 10.37 4.03 11.63
C GLU A 85 9.82 3.00 12.63
N GLN A 86 8.60 2.50 12.42
CA GLN A 86 8.03 1.44 13.23
C GLN A 86 8.91 0.19 13.22
N VAL A 87 9.27 -0.32 12.04
CA VAL A 87 10.10 -1.54 11.91
C VAL A 87 11.44 -1.35 12.61
N TYR A 88 12.07 -0.19 12.39
CA TYR A 88 13.36 0.12 13.01
C TYR A 88 13.27 0.19 14.54
N THR A 89 12.24 0.86 15.06
CA THR A 89 12.01 1.02 16.51
C THR A 89 11.76 -0.33 17.19
N GLU A 90 11.00 -1.22 16.55
CA GLU A 90 10.65 -2.52 17.14
C GLU A 90 11.75 -3.58 16.99
N THR A 91 12.58 -3.49 15.95
CA THR A 91 13.49 -4.60 15.58
C THR A 91 14.96 -4.21 15.50
N GLY A 92 15.30 -2.91 15.55
CA GLY A 92 16.65 -2.40 15.33
C GLY A 92 17.18 -2.61 13.90
N ASN A 93 16.33 -2.99 12.94
CA ASN A 93 16.72 -3.28 11.57
C ASN A 93 15.69 -2.78 10.54
N PHE A 94 15.99 -2.95 9.25
CA PHE A 94 15.15 -2.51 8.13
C PHE A 94 14.57 -3.66 7.31
N LYS A 95 14.32 -4.83 7.92
CA LYS A 95 13.75 -5.98 7.22
C LYS A 95 12.21 -5.87 7.08
N ILE A 96 11.74 -4.79 6.46
CA ILE A 96 10.31 -4.43 6.39
C ILE A 96 9.46 -5.54 5.75
N LYS A 97 9.93 -6.17 4.65
CA LYS A 97 9.16 -7.25 3.99
C LYS A 97 8.92 -8.45 4.92
N GLU A 98 9.90 -8.82 5.73
CA GLU A 98 9.79 -9.93 6.68
C GLU A 98 8.89 -9.54 7.86
N TYR A 99 9.12 -8.35 8.42
CA TYR A 99 8.31 -7.80 9.50
C TYR A 99 6.82 -7.77 9.15
N LEU A 100 6.47 -7.23 7.98
CA LEU A 100 5.06 -7.12 7.54
C LEU A 100 4.39 -8.47 7.27
N LYS A 101 5.15 -9.53 6.96
CA LYS A 101 4.59 -10.88 6.79
C LYS A 101 4.22 -11.55 8.11
N ASN A 102 4.84 -11.12 9.22
CA ASN A 102 4.67 -11.71 10.54
C ASN A 102 3.72 -10.91 11.45
N ARG A 103 3.07 -9.86 10.91
CA ARG A 103 2.14 -8.95 11.60
C ARG A 103 0.68 -9.30 11.32
#